data_AF-A0A1Y1JPG1-F1
#
_entry.id   AF-A0A1Y1JPG1-F1
#
_cell.length_a   1.000
_cell.length_b   1.000
_cell.length_c   1.000
_cell.angle_alpha   90.00
_cell.angle_beta   90.00
_cell.angle_gamma   90.00
#
_symmetry.space_group_name_H-M   'P 1'
#
loop_
_entity.id
_entity.type
_entity.pdbx_description
1 polymer ?
#
loop_
_entity_poly.entity_id
_entity_poly.type
_entity_poly.pdbx_seq_one_letter_code
_entity_poly.pdbx_strand_id
1 'polypeptide(L)'
;MTMWLINLLINRKWKCETLTRCYEEMQKLSKIGDNANILGFMSLCKNSYPNEFDDNIFQIFRNLDVIYDKFKKLESDIDPSYWAFYEFGERMKFLEANQNKYDNSLRLLLKEFNDNIIEFVDKLEKKNNSSGIKSFLRGIKYWGYTKGVLTMVEKNIDINSSIEIERTTDISTNYTPFGSSLQPKARALRKLMKKKNKKHMNLIGLYENKYNKLNDKQYKTSKLLL
;
A
#
# COMPACT_ATOMS: atom_id res chain seq x y z
N MET A 1 -14.61 -5.82 -10.81
CA MET A 1 -14.05 -5.46 -12.14
C MET A 1 -12.57 -5.10 -12.00
N THR A 2 -11.80 -5.86 -11.24
CA THR A 2 -10.36 -5.66 -10.93
C THR A 2 -9.47 -6.83 -11.41
N MET A 3 -10.09 -7.78 -12.11
CA MET A 3 -9.48 -9.06 -12.51
C MET A 3 -8.40 -8.95 -13.59
N TRP A 4 -8.30 -7.82 -14.30
CA TRP A 4 -7.45 -7.72 -15.49
C TRP A 4 -5.99 -7.43 -15.17
N LEU A 5 -5.71 -6.44 -14.32
CA LEU A 5 -4.33 -6.05 -14.02
C LEU A 5 -3.57 -7.17 -13.29
N ILE A 6 -4.25 -7.88 -12.40
CA ILE A 6 -3.66 -8.96 -11.62
C ILE A 6 -3.47 -10.23 -12.48
N ASN A 7 -4.41 -10.55 -13.39
CA ASN A 7 -4.15 -11.57 -14.43
C ASN A 7 -2.99 -11.19 -15.35
N LEU A 8 -2.77 -9.91 -15.61
CA LEU A 8 -1.66 -9.42 -16.45
C LEU A 8 -0.30 -9.50 -15.74
N LEU A 9 -0.27 -9.27 -14.43
CA LEU A 9 0.91 -9.41 -13.58
C LEU A 9 1.26 -10.89 -13.35
N ILE A 10 0.27 -11.72 -13.07
CA ILE A 10 0.45 -13.14 -12.72
C ILE A 10 0.71 -14.01 -13.96
N ASN A 11 -0.05 -13.88 -15.06
CA ASN A 11 0.10 -14.77 -16.21
C ASN A 11 1.38 -14.53 -17.01
N ARG A 12 2.00 -13.35 -16.89
CA ARG A 12 3.22 -13.04 -17.67
C ARG A 12 4.52 -13.54 -17.06
N LYS A 13 4.53 -14.24 -15.90
CA LYS A 13 5.76 -14.66 -15.21
C LYS A 13 6.82 -13.55 -15.29
N TRP A 14 6.53 -12.39 -14.71
CA TRP A 14 7.36 -11.20 -14.91
C TRP A 14 8.84 -11.47 -14.60
N LYS A 15 9.61 -11.60 -15.69
CA LYS A 15 11.07 -11.53 -15.68
C LYS A 15 11.46 -10.09 -15.95
N CYS A 16 11.06 -9.18 -15.07
CA CYS A 16 11.66 -7.86 -15.10
C CYS A 16 13.10 -8.02 -14.61
N GLU A 17 14.06 -7.99 -15.52
CA GLU A 17 15.48 -8.07 -15.16
C GLU A 17 15.91 -6.89 -14.28
N THR A 18 15.24 -5.74 -14.44
CA THR A 18 15.49 -4.52 -13.66
C THR A 18 14.19 -3.83 -13.26
N LEU A 19 14.28 -3.07 -12.16
CA LEU A 19 13.21 -2.26 -11.59
C LEU A 19 12.59 -1.30 -12.62
N THR A 20 13.46 -0.64 -13.37
CA THR A 20 13.13 0.27 -14.48
C THR A 20 12.24 -0.38 -15.52
N ARG A 21 12.63 -1.58 -15.98
CA ARG A 21 11.89 -2.31 -17.01
C ARG A 21 10.48 -2.67 -16.56
N CYS A 22 10.35 -3.05 -15.29
CA CYS A 22 9.05 -3.35 -14.69
C CYS A 22 8.12 -2.12 -14.70
N TYR A 23 8.67 -0.94 -14.39
CA TYR A 23 7.94 0.31 -14.43
C TYR A 23 7.51 0.73 -15.84
N GLU A 24 8.40 0.60 -16.82
CA GLU A 24 8.09 0.92 -18.23
C GLU A 24 6.94 0.04 -18.75
N GLU A 25 6.97 -1.26 -18.43
CA GLU A 25 5.89 -2.18 -18.81
C GLU A 25 4.57 -1.85 -18.08
N MET A 26 4.61 -1.53 -16.79
CA MET A 26 3.44 -1.02 -16.06
C MET A 26 2.84 0.22 -16.73
N GLN A 27 3.68 1.18 -17.13
CA GLN A 27 3.25 2.39 -17.83
C GLN A 27 2.65 2.10 -19.21
N LYS A 28 3.15 1.09 -19.93
CA LYS A 28 2.55 0.66 -21.20
C LYS A 28 1.16 0.06 -20.97
N LEU A 29 1.03 -0.79 -19.97
CA LEU A 29 -0.25 -1.42 -19.62
C LEU A 29 -1.29 -0.41 -19.14
N SER A 30 -0.88 0.62 -18.40
CA SER A 30 -1.76 1.71 -17.99
C SER A 30 -2.18 2.63 -19.15
N LYS A 31 -1.62 2.50 -20.34
CA LYS A 31 -2.14 3.19 -21.53
C LYS A 31 -3.20 2.37 -22.27
N ILE A 32 -3.33 1.08 -21.94
CA ILE A 32 -4.15 0.11 -22.68
C ILE A 32 -5.44 -0.24 -21.91
N GLY A 33 -5.45 -0.15 -20.58
CA GLY A 33 -6.60 -0.58 -19.78
C GLY A 33 -7.67 0.50 -19.56
N ASP A 34 -8.96 0.11 -19.59
CA ASP A 34 -10.13 0.99 -19.38
C ASP A 34 -10.51 1.23 -17.91
N ASN A 35 -9.79 0.66 -16.93
CA ASN A 35 -10.19 0.76 -15.53
C ASN A 35 -9.58 2.00 -14.83
N ALA A 36 -10.40 3.06 -14.70
CA ALA A 36 -10.03 4.35 -14.12
C ALA A 36 -9.33 4.30 -12.75
N ASN A 37 -9.71 3.37 -11.86
CA ASN A 37 -9.11 3.27 -10.52
C ASN A 37 -7.67 2.74 -10.60
N ILE A 38 -7.44 1.78 -11.49
CA ILE A 38 -6.13 1.19 -11.71
C ILE A 38 -5.24 2.15 -12.48
N LEU A 39 -5.82 2.91 -13.42
CA LEU A 39 -5.14 3.99 -14.13
C LEU A 39 -4.66 5.07 -13.16
N GLY A 40 -5.49 5.45 -12.18
CA GLY A 40 -5.13 6.38 -11.11
C GLY A 40 -3.93 5.86 -10.32
N PHE A 41 -4.01 4.62 -9.82
CA PHE A 41 -2.91 4.03 -9.05
C PHE A 41 -1.62 3.86 -9.87
N MET A 42 -1.73 3.51 -11.15
CA MET A 42 -0.58 3.40 -12.06
C MET A 42 -0.02 4.77 -12.48
N SER A 43 -0.81 5.84 -12.36
CA SER A 43 -0.33 7.20 -12.62
C SER A 43 0.69 7.66 -11.58
N LEU A 44 0.71 7.06 -10.39
CA LEU A 44 1.76 7.24 -9.38
C LEU A 44 3.14 6.90 -9.93
N CYS A 45 3.21 6.05 -10.95
CA CYS A 45 4.45 5.65 -11.60
C CYS A 45 4.97 6.65 -12.65
N LYS A 46 4.23 7.71 -12.99
CA LYS A 46 4.59 8.65 -14.09
C LYS A 46 5.60 9.73 -13.70
N ASN A 47 5.68 10.13 -12.43
CA ASN A 47 6.35 11.39 -12.06
C ASN A 47 7.64 11.24 -11.23
N SER A 48 8.02 10.02 -10.81
CA SER A 48 9.11 9.79 -9.85
C SER A 48 10.37 9.15 -10.43
N TYR A 49 10.38 8.83 -11.73
CA TYR A 49 11.55 8.23 -12.38
C TYR A 49 12.50 9.32 -12.93
N PRO A 50 13.83 9.31 -12.61
CA PRO A 50 14.61 8.26 -11.93
C PRO A 50 14.97 8.55 -10.46
N ASN A 51 14.65 9.72 -9.89
CA ASN A 51 15.40 10.24 -8.74
C ASN A 51 14.86 9.84 -7.36
N GLU A 52 13.63 9.33 -7.23
CA GLU A 52 13.06 8.92 -5.93
C GLU A 52 12.28 7.62 -6.07
N PHE A 53 13.02 6.51 -6.16
CA PHE A 53 12.42 5.19 -5.99
C PHE A 53 12.09 4.96 -4.51
N ASP A 54 10.79 4.94 -4.20
CA ASP A 54 10.30 4.54 -2.89
C ASP A 54 10.14 3.02 -2.84
N ASP A 55 11.05 2.31 -2.17
CA ASP A 55 10.97 0.86 -1.94
C ASP A 55 9.61 0.39 -1.37
N ASN A 56 8.88 1.29 -0.68
CA ASN A 56 7.56 0.96 -0.16
C ASN A 56 6.54 0.67 -1.27
N ILE A 57 6.67 1.27 -2.46
CA ILE A 57 5.70 1.06 -3.53
C ILE A 57 5.74 -0.37 -4.06
N PHE A 58 6.93 -0.98 -4.12
CA PHE A 58 7.09 -2.39 -4.49
C PHE A 58 6.54 -3.31 -3.42
N GLN A 59 6.75 -2.98 -2.15
CA GLN A 59 6.13 -3.73 -1.06
C GLN A 59 4.61 -3.66 -1.17
N ILE A 60 4.04 -2.52 -1.55
CA ILE A 60 2.59 -2.38 -1.77
C ILE A 60 2.12 -3.27 -2.91
N PHE A 61 2.73 -3.18 -4.09
CA PHE A 61 2.38 -4.06 -5.22
C PHE A 61 2.50 -5.54 -4.85
N ARG A 62 3.60 -5.93 -4.21
CA ARG A 62 3.80 -7.31 -3.75
C ARG A 62 2.73 -7.76 -2.76
N ASN A 63 2.34 -6.91 -1.82
CA ASN A 63 1.28 -7.27 -0.87
C ASN A 63 -0.10 -7.31 -1.57
N LEU A 64 -0.38 -6.44 -2.53
CA LEU A 64 -1.59 -6.48 -3.35
C LEU A 64 -1.71 -7.79 -4.13
N ASP A 65 -0.63 -8.24 -4.77
CA ASP A 65 -0.60 -9.52 -5.48
C ASP A 65 -0.88 -10.70 -4.53
N VAL A 66 -0.20 -10.74 -3.39
CA VAL A 66 -0.39 -11.79 -2.38
C VAL A 66 -1.82 -11.79 -1.85
N ILE A 67 -2.40 -10.62 -1.58
CA ILE A 67 -3.79 -10.48 -1.10
C ILE A 67 -4.76 -11.04 -2.11
N TYR A 68 -4.57 -10.73 -3.40
CA TYR A 68 -5.43 -11.25 -4.44
C TYR A 68 -5.36 -12.77 -4.56
N ASP A 69 -4.15 -13.34 -4.59
CA ASP A 69 -3.96 -14.80 -4.67
C ASP A 69 -4.63 -15.50 -3.48
N LYS A 70 -4.44 -14.95 -2.29
CA LYS A 70 -5.06 -15.48 -1.06
C LYS A 70 -6.57 -15.35 -1.10
N PHE A 71 -7.10 -14.23 -1.58
CA PHE A 71 -8.54 -14.04 -1.74
C PHE A 71 -9.14 -15.02 -2.74
N LYS A 72 -8.50 -15.20 -3.90
CA LYS A 72 -8.95 -16.18 -4.90
C LYS A 72 -8.96 -17.59 -4.36
N LYS A 73 -7.93 -17.95 -3.58
CA LYS A 73 -7.90 -19.24 -2.89
C LYS A 73 -9.04 -19.38 -1.89
N LEU A 74 -9.32 -18.34 -1.09
CA LEU A 74 -10.44 -18.33 -0.15
C LEU A 74 -11.79 -18.49 -0.88
N GLU A 75 -11.98 -17.84 -2.02
CA GLU A 75 -13.20 -17.96 -2.84
C GLU A 75 -13.38 -19.37 -3.43
N SER A 76 -12.28 -20.05 -3.78
CA SER A 76 -12.34 -21.38 -4.39
C SER A 76 -12.46 -22.52 -3.37
N ASP A 77 -12.00 -22.31 -2.14
CA ASP A 77 -11.98 -23.34 -1.11
C ASP A 77 -13.41 -23.61 -0.59
N ILE A 78 -13.82 -24.88 -0.61
CA ILE A 78 -15.13 -25.33 -0.09
C ILE A 78 -15.25 -25.03 1.40
N ASP A 79 -14.16 -25.26 2.15
CA ASP A 79 -14.01 -24.93 3.56
C ASP A 79 -12.79 -24.01 3.72
N PRO A 80 -13.00 -22.68 3.75
CA PRO A 80 -11.93 -21.71 3.81
C PRO A 80 -11.07 -21.87 5.06
N SER A 81 -9.74 -21.84 4.87
CA SER A 81 -8.81 -21.91 5.99
C SER A 81 -8.77 -20.60 6.77
N TYR A 82 -8.96 -20.69 8.08
CA TYR A 82 -8.77 -19.56 9.00
C TYR A 82 -7.39 -18.93 8.85
N TRP A 83 -6.33 -19.74 8.71
CA TRP A 83 -4.97 -19.23 8.56
C TRP A 83 -4.77 -18.45 7.26
N ALA A 84 -5.40 -18.88 6.16
CA ALA A 84 -5.34 -18.16 4.90
C ALA A 84 -6.03 -16.78 5.01
N PHE A 85 -7.15 -16.71 5.73
CA PHE A 85 -7.84 -15.45 6.00
C PHE A 85 -7.06 -14.55 6.95
N TYR A 86 -6.43 -15.11 7.98
CA TYR A 86 -5.56 -14.36 8.89
C TYR A 86 -4.40 -13.71 8.14
N GLU A 87 -3.71 -14.47 7.27
CA GLU A 87 -2.63 -13.93 6.44
C GLU A 87 -3.12 -12.83 5.50
N PHE A 88 -4.29 -13.01 4.88
CA PHE A 88 -4.94 -11.96 4.10
C PHE A 88 -5.15 -10.69 4.94
N GLY A 89 -5.66 -10.85 6.17
CA GLY A 89 -5.90 -9.77 7.12
C GLY A 89 -4.65 -8.95 7.45
N GLU A 90 -3.54 -9.63 7.78
CA GLU A 90 -2.27 -8.98 8.11
C GLU A 90 -1.70 -8.19 6.93
N ARG A 91 -1.85 -8.71 5.71
CA ARG A 91 -1.42 -8.03 4.48
C ARG A 91 -2.26 -6.78 4.20
N MET A 92 -3.58 -6.87 4.39
CA MET A 92 -4.48 -5.72 4.27
C MET A 92 -4.13 -4.62 5.29
N LYS A 93 -3.82 -4.96 6.55
CA LYS A 93 -3.36 -3.99 7.56
C LYS A 93 -2.06 -3.29 7.15
N PHE A 94 -1.12 -4.03 6.57
CA PHE A 94 0.11 -3.42 6.04
C PHE A 94 -0.21 -2.37 4.97
N LEU A 95 -1.10 -2.68 4.02
CA LEU A 95 -1.49 -1.74 2.99
C LEU A 95 -2.25 -0.54 3.57
N GLU A 96 -3.12 -0.78 4.54
CA GLU A 96 -3.87 0.26 5.24
C GLU A 96 -2.95 1.28 5.91
N ALA A 97 -1.88 0.81 6.57
CA ALA A 97 -0.89 1.66 7.21
C ALA A 97 -0.12 2.56 6.22
N ASN A 98 -0.11 2.19 4.93
CA ASN A 98 0.57 2.93 3.87
C ASN A 98 -0.38 3.70 2.95
N GLN A 99 -1.70 3.66 3.18
CA GLN A 99 -2.69 4.24 2.25
C GLN A 99 -2.54 5.75 2.03
N ASN A 100 -2.09 6.49 3.05
CA ASN A 100 -1.95 7.96 2.98
C ASN A 100 -0.63 8.40 2.33
N LYS A 101 0.27 7.46 2.00
CA LYS A 101 1.55 7.79 1.34
C LYS A 101 1.36 8.06 -0.16
N TYR A 102 0.27 7.58 -0.72
CA TYR A 102 -0.03 7.67 -2.14
C TYR A 102 -1.35 8.43 -2.32
N ASP A 103 -1.74 8.65 -3.57
CA ASP A 103 -3.02 9.29 -3.86
C ASP A 103 -4.21 8.46 -3.33
N ASN A 104 -5.41 9.01 -3.48
CA ASN A 104 -6.64 8.35 -3.07
C ASN A 104 -6.91 7.01 -3.80
N SER A 105 -6.17 6.67 -4.87
CA SER A 105 -6.39 5.43 -5.61
C SER A 105 -6.04 4.19 -4.81
N LEU A 106 -4.98 4.20 -3.99
CA LEU A 106 -4.68 3.05 -3.12
C LEU A 106 -5.82 2.82 -2.12
N ARG A 107 -6.34 3.91 -1.54
CA ARG A 107 -7.45 3.86 -0.60
C ARG A 107 -8.74 3.35 -1.26
N LEU A 108 -9.03 3.78 -2.49
CA LEU A 108 -10.19 3.28 -3.27
C LEU A 108 -10.04 1.78 -3.59
N LEU A 109 -8.85 1.34 -4.00
CA LEU A 109 -8.56 -0.06 -4.26
C LEU A 109 -8.73 -0.92 -3.00
N LEU A 110 -8.21 -0.46 -1.87
CA LEU A 110 -8.36 -1.15 -0.58
C LEU A 110 -9.84 -1.25 -0.17
N LYS A 111 -10.63 -0.19 -0.40
CA LYS A 111 -12.07 -0.21 -0.18
C LYS A 111 -12.74 -1.30 -1.04
N GLU A 112 -12.43 -1.38 -2.34
CA GLU A 112 -12.98 -2.42 -3.22
C GLU A 112 -12.63 -3.83 -2.71
N PHE A 113 -11.40 -4.07 -2.27
CA PHE A 113 -11.02 -5.36 -1.67
C PHE A 113 -11.80 -5.68 -0.39
N ASN A 114 -12.03 -4.68 0.44
CA ASN A 114 -12.80 -4.83 1.67
C ASN A 114 -14.26 -5.17 1.38
N ASP A 115 -14.86 -4.50 0.40
CA ASP A 115 -16.25 -4.75 -0.02
C ASP A 115 -16.40 -6.18 -0.58
N ASN A 116 -15.43 -6.65 -1.38
CA ASN A 116 -15.40 -8.03 -1.88
C ASN A 116 -15.31 -9.08 -0.74
N ILE A 117 -14.58 -8.78 0.33
CA ILE A 117 -14.48 -9.67 1.50
C ILE A 117 -15.80 -9.74 2.26
N ILE A 118 -16.47 -8.60 2.44
CA ILE A 118 -17.79 -8.55 3.08
C ILE A 118 -18.77 -9.42 2.29
N GLU A 119 -18.83 -9.24 0.96
CA GLU A 119 -19.68 -10.05 0.09
C GLU A 119 -19.35 -11.56 0.17
N PHE A 120 -18.06 -11.91 0.25
CA PHE A 120 -17.62 -13.30 0.42
C PHE A 120 -18.09 -13.88 1.76
N VAL A 121 -17.94 -13.15 2.86
CA VAL A 121 -18.39 -13.59 4.19
C VAL A 121 -19.91 -13.78 4.20
N ASP A 122 -20.68 -12.85 3.63
CA ASP A 122 -22.13 -12.95 3.52
C ASP A 122 -22.58 -14.19 2.73
N LYS A 123 -21.84 -14.53 1.65
CA LYS A 123 -22.10 -15.75 0.87
C LYS A 123 -21.85 -17.01 1.70
N LEU A 124 -20.82 -17.03 2.54
CA LEU A 124 -20.54 -18.16 3.44
C LEU A 124 -21.61 -18.29 4.53
N GLU A 125 -22.06 -17.18 5.11
CA GLU A 125 -23.13 -17.18 6.10
C GLU A 125 -24.44 -17.75 5.54
N LYS A 126 -24.77 -17.45 4.28
CA LYS A 126 -25.94 -18.04 3.60
C LYS A 126 -25.80 -19.54 3.34
N LYS A 127 -24.57 -20.01 3.11
CA LYS A 127 -24.27 -21.43 2.82
C LYS A 127 -24.11 -22.29 4.07
N ASN A 128 -24.19 -21.72 5.28
CA ASN A 128 -23.72 -22.21 6.60
C ASN A 128 -24.18 -23.63 7.04
N ASN A 129 -23.84 -24.62 6.22
CA ASN A 129 -24.29 -26.00 6.30
C ASN A 129 -23.13 -26.91 6.74
N SER A 130 -21.87 -26.54 6.50
CA SER A 130 -20.69 -27.31 6.93
C SER A 130 -20.18 -26.85 8.31
N SER A 131 -19.60 -27.78 9.08
CA SER A 131 -18.93 -27.48 10.34
C SER A 131 -17.65 -26.66 10.15
N GLY A 132 -16.98 -26.83 9.00
CA GLY A 132 -15.81 -26.04 8.60
C GLY A 132 -16.14 -24.56 8.45
N ILE A 133 -17.17 -24.24 7.66
CA ILE A 133 -17.67 -22.87 7.48
C ILE A 133 -18.10 -22.27 8.83
N LYS A 134 -18.83 -23.01 9.67
CA LYS A 134 -19.22 -22.53 11.02
C LYS A 134 -18.02 -22.14 11.88
N SER A 135 -16.98 -22.97 11.87
CA SER A 135 -15.76 -22.74 12.64
C SER A 135 -14.98 -21.54 12.10
N PHE A 136 -14.88 -21.43 10.77
CA PHE A 136 -14.29 -20.29 10.09
C PHE A 136 -15.00 -18.98 10.43
N LEU A 137 -16.33 -18.94 10.27
CA LEU A 137 -17.18 -17.77 10.55
C LEU A 137 -17.05 -17.33 12.02
N ARG A 138 -17.02 -18.29 12.96
CA ARG A 138 -16.79 -18.00 14.38
C ARG A 138 -15.43 -17.35 14.60
N GLY A 139 -14.39 -17.87 13.93
CA GLY A 139 -13.05 -17.31 13.94
C GLY A 139 -13.05 -15.86 13.49
N ILE A 140 -13.49 -15.57 12.27
CA ILE A 140 -13.46 -14.19 11.72
C ILE A 140 -14.30 -13.21 12.55
N LYS A 141 -15.44 -13.66 13.11
CA LYS A 141 -16.30 -12.84 13.98
C LYS A 141 -15.64 -12.49 15.30
N TYR A 142 -14.92 -13.43 15.90
CA TYR A 142 -14.14 -13.19 17.12
C TYR A 142 -13.12 -12.05 16.93
N TRP A 143 -12.55 -11.93 15.73
CA TRP A 143 -11.58 -10.88 15.39
C TRP A 143 -12.20 -9.59 14.85
N GLY A 144 -13.53 -9.49 14.81
CA GLY A 144 -14.22 -8.29 14.33
C GLY A 144 -14.19 -8.07 12.82
N TYR A 145 -13.80 -9.08 12.03
CA TYR A 145 -13.66 -8.94 10.57
C TYR A 145 -14.98 -8.99 9.80
N THR A 146 -16.12 -9.15 10.47
CA THR A 146 -17.46 -9.15 9.84
C THR A 146 -17.87 -7.79 9.29
N LYS A 147 -17.19 -6.71 9.71
CA LYS A 147 -17.39 -5.36 9.14
C LYS A 147 -16.37 -5.00 8.06
N GLY A 148 -15.56 -5.97 7.65
CA GLY A 148 -14.38 -5.76 6.84
C GLY A 148 -13.08 -5.85 7.65
N VAL A 149 -11.97 -5.85 6.92
CA VAL A 149 -10.61 -5.98 7.44
C VAL A 149 -9.96 -4.61 7.69
N LEU A 150 -10.45 -3.58 7.00
CA LEU A 150 -9.94 -2.21 7.12
C LEU A 150 -10.64 -1.43 8.24
N THR A 151 -9.84 -0.72 9.04
CA THR A 151 -10.32 0.15 10.12
C THR A 151 -10.73 1.55 9.65
N MET A 152 -10.24 2.01 8.50
CA MET A 152 -10.47 3.37 7.98
C MET A 152 -11.77 3.55 7.19
N VAL A 153 -12.42 2.47 6.75
CA VAL A 153 -13.66 2.57 5.94
C VAL A 153 -14.80 3.19 6.77
N GLU A 154 -14.87 2.92 8.07
CA GLU A 154 -15.90 3.50 8.94
C GLU A 154 -15.67 5.00 9.24
N LYS A 155 -14.41 5.48 9.24
CA LYS A 155 -14.09 6.84 9.74
C LYS A 155 -14.24 7.98 8.74
N ASN A 156 -14.32 7.69 7.45
CA ASN A 156 -14.26 8.73 6.42
C ASN A 156 -15.50 8.83 5.51
N ILE A 157 -16.50 7.95 5.69
CA ILE A 157 -17.80 8.11 5.00
C ILE A 157 -18.48 9.41 5.46
N ASP A 158 -18.31 9.78 6.73
CA ASP A 158 -18.84 11.04 7.28
C ASP A 158 -18.16 12.31 6.73
N ILE A 159 -16.97 12.19 6.15
CA ILE A 159 -16.23 13.35 5.63
C ILE A 159 -16.68 13.66 4.18
N ASN A 160 -17.04 12.64 3.38
CA ASN A 160 -17.50 12.85 2.01
C ASN A 160 -19.01 13.11 1.89
N SER A 161 -19.84 12.67 2.84
CA SER A 161 -21.24 13.14 2.92
C SER A 161 -21.34 14.65 3.24
N SER A 162 -20.26 15.23 3.74
CA SER A 162 -20.13 16.67 4.01
C SER A 162 -19.54 17.47 2.83
N ILE A 163 -19.06 16.82 1.76
CA ILE A 163 -18.38 17.48 0.63
C ILE A 163 -19.30 17.67 -0.60
N GLU A 164 -20.50 17.07 -0.61
CA GLU A 164 -21.49 17.30 -1.68
C GLU A 164 -22.47 18.46 -1.44
N ILE A 165 -22.32 19.23 -0.35
CA ILE A 165 -23.11 20.46 -0.12
C ILE A 165 -22.18 21.63 0.19
N GLU A 166 -21.32 22.02 -0.74
CA GLU A 166 -20.74 23.38 -0.75
C GLU A 166 -20.15 23.73 -2.13
N ARG A 167 -20.94 23.49 -3.19
CA ARG A 167 -20.84 24.30 -4.42
C ARG A 167 -22.02 25.25 -4.44
N THR A 168 -21.92 26.33 -3.69
CA THR A 168 -22.46 27.68 -3.95
C THR A 168 -22.44 28.44 -2.63
N THR A 169 -21.35 29.18 -2.39
CA THR A 169 -21.39 30.59 -1.98
C THR A 169 -19.96 31.08 -1.77
N ASP A 170 -19.64 32.18 -2.43
CA ASP A 170 -18.56 33.08 -2.07
C ASP A 170 -18.54 33.33 -0.56
N ILE A 171 -17.51 32.85 0.14
CA ILE A 171 -17.18 33.33 1.49
C ILE A 171 -15.69 33.60 1.55
N SER A 172 -15.37 34.88 1.31
CA SER A 172 -14.44 35.71 2.08
C SER A 172 -13.41 34.95 2.92
N THR A 173 -12.15 35.10 2.53
CA THR A 173 -10.95 34.73 3.28
C THR A 173 -10.87 35.43 4.64
N ASN A 174 -11.59 34.91 5.63
CA ASN A 174 -11.36 35.23 7.03
C ASN A 174 -10.51 34.13 7.68
N TYR A 175 -9.22 34.43 7.76
CA TYR A 175 -8.26 33.80 8.66
C TYR A 175 -8.86 33.67 10.07
N THR A 176 -9.14 32.44 10.52
CA THR A 176 -9.46 32.18 11.93
C THR A 176 -8.23 32.40 12.82
N PRO A 177 -8.31 33.16 13.93
CA PRO A 177 -7.18 33.43 14.84
C PRO A 177 -6.64 32.20 15.61
N PHE A 178 -7.26 31.02 15.46
CA PHE A 178 -6.95 29.81 16.24
C PHE A 178 -5.94 28.85 15.58
N GLY A 179 -5.33 29.21 14.45
CA GLY A 179 -4.26 28.42 13.82
C GLY A 179 -2.92 28.35 14.59
N SER A 180 -2.83 29.00 15.75
CA SER A 180 -1.60 29.11 16.56
C SER A 180 -1.29 27.89 17.42
N SER A 181 -2.25 27.01 17.71
CA SER A 181 -2.04 25.84 18.60
C SER A 181 -1.51 24.59 17.89
N LEU A 182 -1.64 24.50 16.56
CA LEU A 182 -1.11 23.40 15.74
C LEU A 182 0.36 23.62 15.32
N GLN A 183 0.81 24.89 15.28
CA GLN A 183 2.19 25.23 14.91
C GLN A 183 3.26 24.64 15.84
N PRO A 184 3.12 24.63 17.19
CA PRO A 184 4.14 24.09 18.08
C PRO A 184 4.38 22.60 17.90
N LYS A 185 3.31 21.80 17.78
CA LYS A 185 3.40 20.34 17.56
C LYS A 185 4.00 20.02 16.19
N ALA A 186 3.56 20.71 15.14
CA ALA A 186 4.13 20.57 13.81
C ALA A 186 5.63 20.98 13.76
N ARG A 187 6.01 22.05 14.47
CA ARG A 187 7.41 22.50 14.59
C ARG A 187 8.28 21.51 15.36
N ALA A 188 7.75 20.92 16.44
CA ALA A 188 8.43 19.88 17.19
C ALA A 188 8.66 18.61 16.35
N LEU A 189 7.65 18.19 15.58
CA LEU A 189 7.76 17.05 14.66
C LEU A 189 8.81 17.31 13.57
N ARG A 190 8.79 18.49 12.94
CA ARG A 190 9.82 18.90 11.96
C ARG A 190 11.23 18.87 12.56
N LYS A 191 11.42 19.29 13.82
CA LYS A 191 12.72 19.22 14.52
C LYS A 191 13.16 17.77 14.75
N LEU A 192 12.24 16.87 15.15
CA LEU A 192 12.54 15.45 15.35
C LEU A 192 12.93 14.76 14.03
N MET A 193 12.20 15.04 12.94
CA MET A 193 12.52 14.52 11.61
C MET A 193 13.89 15.00 11.13
N LYS A 194 14.20 16.30 11.26
CA LYS A 194 15.53 16.84 10.92
C LYS A 194 16.64 16.18 11.75
N LYS A 195 16.43 15.93 13.05
CA LYS A 195 17.41 15.26 13.92
C LYS A 195 17.63 13.80 13.51
N LYS A 196 16.57 13.07 13.15
CA LYS A 196 16.66 11.69 12.63
C LYS A 196 17.38 11.64 11.28
N ASN A 197 17.03 12.52 10.34
CA ASN A 197 17.70 12.59 9.04
C ASN A 197 19.19 12.93 9.18
N LYS A 198 19.57 13.86 10.06
CA LYS A 198 20.99 14.16 10.31
C LYS A 198 21.77 12.95 10.82
N LYS A 199 21.18 12.15 11.72
CA LYS A 199 21.80 10.90 12.19
C LYS A 199 21.96 9.88 11.06
N HIS A 200 20.94 9.77 10.20
CA HIS A 200 20.97 8.86 9.07
C HIS A 200 22.05 9.25 8.05
N MET A 201 22.14 10.53 7.67
CA MET A 201 23.18 11.03 6.77
C MET A 201 24.60 10.84 7.34
N ASN A 202 24.79 11.00 8.65
CA ASN A 202 26.07 10.72 9.30
C ASN A 202 26.44 9.22 9.23
N LEU A 203 25.47 8.31 9.34
CA LEU A 203 25.72 6.87 9.20
C LEU A 203 26.16 6.54 7.77
N ILE A 204 25.47 7.08 6.76
CA ILE A 204 25.83 6.89 5.34
C ILE A 204 27.28 7.35 5.09
N GLY A 205 27.66 8.55 5.55
CA GLY A 205 29.03 9.04 5.40
C GLY A 205 30.09 8.19 6.10
N LEU A 206 29.77 7.55 7.23
CA LEU A 206 30.67 6.61 7.90
C LEU A 206 30.86 5.33 7.08
N TYR A 207 29.80 4.81 6.46
CA TYR A 207 29.87 3.64 5.58
C TYR A 207 30.69 3.93 4.32
N GLU A 208 30.46 5.06 3.65
CA GLU A 208 31.21 5.48 2.48
C GLU A 208 32.71 5.64 2.78
N ASN A 209 33.06 6.28 3.89
CA ASN A 209 34.45 6.44 4.31
C ASN A 209 35.12 5.09 4.60
N LYS A 210 34.41 4.17 5.27
CA LYS A 210 34.92 2.82 5.53
C LYS A 210 35.13 2.05 4.22
N TYR A 211 34.22 2.15 3.27
CA TYR A 211 34.31 1.52 1.96
C TYR A 211 35.51 2.04 1.16
N ASN A 212 35.67 3.36 1.07
CA ASN A 212 36.80 3.98 0.37
C ASN A 212 38.16 3.57 0.98
N LYS A 213 38.26 3.50 2.32
CA LYS A 213 39.47 3.00 2.99
C LYS A 213 39.80 1.54 2.67
N LEU A 214 38.81 0.68 2.46
CA LEU A 214 39.03 -0.71 2.08
C LEU A 214 39.52 -0.80 0.63
N ASN A 215 38.91 -0.05 -0.28
CA ASN A 215 39.32 -0.01 -1.68
C ASN A 215 40.75 0.55 -1.83
N ASP A 216 41.09 1.64 -1.14
CA ASP A 216 42.44 2.20 -1.16
C ASP A 216 43.51 1.21 -0.69
N LYS A 217 43.19 0.41 0.34
CA LYS A 217 44.09 -0.66 0.82
C LYS A 217 44.26 -1.74 -0.24
N GLN A 218 43.16 -2.19 -0.86
CA GLN A 218 43.19 -3.21 -1.89
C GLN A 218 44.04 -2.77 -3.10
N TYR A 219 43.87 -1.52 -3.56
CA TYR A 219 44.70 -0.95 -4.63
C TYR A 219 46.19 -0.90 -4.27
N LYS A 220 46.54 -0.53 -3.04
CA LYS A 220 47.94 -0.54 -2.58
C LYS A 220 48.53 -1.95 -2.57
N THR A 221 47.77 -2.95 -2.13
CA THR A 221 48.22 -4.34 -2.12
C THR A 221 48.41 -4.89 -3.53
N SER A 222 47.49 -4.59 -4.46
CA SER A 222 47.63 -4.99 -5.87
C SER A 222 48.85 -4.37 -6.57
N LYS A 223 49.26 -3.17 -6.16
CA LYS A 223 50.43 -2.48 -6.73
C LYS A 223 51.79 -3.01 -6.21
N LEU A 224 51.81 -3.71 -5.09
CA LEU A 224 53.02 -4.34 -4.53
C LEU A 224 53.28 -5.75 -5.08
N LEU A 225 52.31 -6.33 -5.78
CA LEU A 225 52.39 -7.67 -6.37
C LEU A 225 52.72 -7.66 -7.88
N LEU A 226 52.99 -6.48 -8.44
CA LEU A 226 53.45 -6.23 -9.81
C LEU A 226 54.88 -5.68 -9.76
#